data_AF-A0A0D3JX16-F1
#
_entry.id   AF-A0A0D3JX16-F1
#
_cell.length_a   1.000
_cell.length_b   1.000
_cell.length_c   1.000
_cell.angle_alpha   90.00
_cell.angle_beta   90.00
_cell.angle_gamma   90.00
#
_symmetry.space_group_name_H-M   'P 1'
#
loop_
_entity.id
_entity.type
_entity.pdbx_description
1 polymer ?
#
loop_
_entity_poly.entity_id
_entity_poly.type
_entity_poly.pdbx_seq_one_letter_code
_entity_poly.pdbx_strand_id
1 'polypeptide(L)'
;MRTVGAQNDARKQHSCSAALRLALRATRLRARVRSVAALAALAALTALAALAARTTLNDQVQDPDPRGLVAWISFGKVGSSTMRVLLKRRAVRHGWQDFVPGVGWVGREFAMSPNDNLICHAKGSRLAQGMDETSVAKLAPPPCADAPDGYVVQTDYGYCEAVAPRPCRYLTILREPISRVVSAYNYFCLSCEEGGMQCVKNESNRAAAAASNAMLPLDAHGLPLAMPQAACPHMSIVEYALWSGDNYYVRRLACAKAGACNAVHEEGRHAMGAADLEVAVRRLEQPEMLVVFTEELSTLAISAIETYLDDELPLTANSNVHAHRFTPNATELQQLGSMRVLGFDVKLYRTLWAREHGSPEGTSTSVSPEAVGRRLMASEEVQRGEARVRLMWPADGFVLRL
;
A
#
# COMPACT_ATOMS: atom_id res chain seq x y z
N MET A 1 42.03 107.26 7.37
CA MET A 1 41.56 106.30 8.40
C MET A 1 40.07 106.07 8.22
N ARG A 2 39.61 104.81 8.37
CA ARG A 2 38.24 104.29 8.18
C ARG A 2 37.88 103.86 6.76
N THR A 3 38.09 102.57 6.47
CA THR A 3 37.18 101.64 5.73
C THR A 3 37.89 100.31 5.46
N VAL A 4 38.21 99.54 6.52
CA VAL A 4 38.71 98.14 6.39
C VAL A 4 37.87 97.16 7.23
N GLY A 5 36.80 97.63 7.89
CA GLY A 5 36.01 96.81 8.83
C GLY A 5 34.82 96.04 8.25
N ALA A 6 34.39 96.27 6.99
CA ALA A 6 33.09 95.79 6.53
C ALA A 6 33.10 94.49 5.69
N GLN A 7 34.26 93.99 5.26
CA GLN A 7 34.33 92.81 4.38
C GLN A 7 34.52 91.46 5.11
N ASN A 8 34.88 91.45 6.40
CA ASN A 8 35.09 90.20 7.15
C ASN A 8 33.82 89.63 7.80
N ASP A 9 32.75 90.43 7.95
CA ASP A 9 31.49 89.95 8.56
C ASP A 9 30.57 89.20 7.57
N ALA A 10 30.63 89.53 6.28
CA ALA A 10 29.83 88.84 5.26
C ALA A 10 30.29 87.38 5.03
N ARG A 11 31.60 87.09 5.13
CA ARG A 11 32.11 85.72 4.98
C ARG A 11 31.76 84.81 6.16
N LYS A 12 31.68 85.35 7.38
CA LYS A 12 31.24 84.56 8.56
C LYS A 12 29.74 84.21 8.51
N GLN A 13 28.89 85.10 7.99
CA GLN A 13 27.46 84.82 7.82
C GLN A 13 27.18 83.74 6.75
N HIS A 14 27.92 83.70 5.64
CA HIS A 14 27.73 82.66 4.62
C HIS A 14 28.22 81.27 5.07
N SER A 15 29.31 81.19 5.85
CA SER A 15 29.81 79.91 6.37
C SER A 15 28.87 79.28 7.40
N CYS A 16 28.26 80.11 8.28
CA CYS A 16 27.33 79.64 9.30
C CYS A 16 26.01 79.11 8.69
N SER A 17 25.51 79.72 7.60
CA SER A 17 24.30 79.25 6.90
C SER A 17 24.49 77.89 6.23
N ALA A 18 25.67 77.63 5.66
CA ALA A 18 25.95 76.36 4.99
C ALA A 18 26.05 75.19 5.98
N ALA A 19 26.73 75.40 7.12
CA ALA A 19 26.85 74.40 8.18
C ALA A 19 25.48 74.05 8.80
N LEU A 20 24.62 75.04 9.04
CA LEU A 20 23.27 74.82 9.57
C LEU A 20 22.38 74.04 8.59
N ARG A 21 22.47 74.33 7.28
CA ARG A 21 21.72 73.58 6.25
C ARG A 21 22.18 72.12 6.14
N LEU A 22 23.48 71.85 6.30
CA LEU A 22 24.03 70.49 6.32
C LEU A 22 23.60 69.72 7.57
N ALA A 23 23.63 70.35 8.75
CA ALA A 23 23.14 69.76 9.99
C ALA A 23 21.65 69.41 9.92
N LEU A 24 20.82 70.32 9.37
CA LEU A 24 19.38 70.08 9.18
C LEU A 24 19.08 68.98 8.15
N ARG A 25 19.91 68.84 7.11
CA ARG A 25 19.78 67.73 6.14
C ARG A 25 20.16 66.40 6.79
N ALA A 26 21.22 66.36 7.59
CA ALA A 26 21.66 65.16 8.30
C ALA A 26 20.62 64.70 9.35
N THR A 27 19.99 65.62 10.09
CA THR A 27 18.94 65.27 11.06
C THR A 27 17.67 64.77 10.36
N ARG A 28 17.25 65.39 9.25
CA ARG A 28 16.13 64.91 8.44
C ARG A 28 16.39 63.53 7.84
N LEU A 29 17.61 63.26 7.38
CA LEU A 29 17.99 61.95 6.86
C LEU A 29 17.96 60.88 7.96
N ARG A 30 18.53 61.16 9.14
CA ARG A 30 18.49 60.25 10.30
C ARG A 30 17.06 59.96 10.76
N ALA A 31 16.18 60.97 10.77
CA ALA A 31 14.77 60.78 11.09
C ALA A 31 14.07 59.85 10.08
N ARG A 32 14.29 60.07 8.76
CA ARG A 32 13.74 59.20 7.72
C ARG A 32 14.25 57.76 7.80
N VAL A 33 15.54 57.56 8.06
CA VAL A 33 16.11 56.21 8.22
C VAL A 33 15.49 55.48 9.42
N ARG A 34 15.28 56.18 10.55
CA ARG A 34 14.59 55.61 11.72
C ARG A 34 13.13 55.27 11.42
N SER A 35 12.41 56.11 10.69
CA SER A 35 11.02 55.84 10.29
C SER A 35 10.91 54.62 9.37
N VAL A 36 11.84 54.47 8.41
CA VAL A 36 11.85 53.31 7.50
C VAL A 36 12.19 52.02 8.25
N ALA A 37 13.16 52.06 9.17
CA ALA A 37 13.49 50.90 10.01
C ALA A 37 12.32 50.49 10.93
N ALA A 38 11.60 51.45 11.50
CA ALA A 38 10.42 51.18 12.33
C ALA A 38 9.28 50.55 11.51
N LEU A 39 9.04 51.02 10.28
CA LEU A 39 8.03 50.44 9.39
C LEU A 39 8.40 49.02 8.96
N ALA A 40 9.68 48.75 8.67
CA ALA A 40 10.14 47.40 8.35
C ALA A 40 9.99 46.43 9.54
N ALA A 41 10.29 46.88 10.76
CA ALA A 41 10.10 46.09 11.97
C ALA A 41 8.61 45.80 12.23
N LEU A 42 7.72 46.78 12.00
CA LEU A 42 6.27 46.60 12.14
C LEU A 42 5.72 45.61 11.10
N ALA A 43 6.23 45.66 9.86
CA ALA A 43 5.87 44.72 8.80
C ALA A 43 6.35 43.28 9.12
N ALA A 44 7.56 43.13 9.67
CA ALA A 44 8.07 41.83 10.10
C ALA A 44 7.26 41.26 11.29
N LEU A 45 6.90 42.09 12.28
CA LEU A 45 6.08 41.69 13.41
C LEU A 45 4.66 41.30 12.99
N THR A 46 4.06 42.02 12.04
CA THR A 46 2.74 41.68 11.50
C THR A 46 2.77 40.39 10.67
N ALA A 47 3.82 40.14 9.89
CA ALA A 47 4.02 38.87 9.20
C ALA A 47 4.20 37.69 10.17
N LEU A 48 5.00 37.87 11.23
CA LEU A 48 5.18 36.87 12.29
C LEU A 48 3.88 36.60 13.07
N ALA A 49 3.11 37.65 13.39
CA ALA A 49 1.81 37.49 14.04
C ALA A 49 0.79 36.79 13.14
N ALA A 50 0.80 37.05 11.83
CA ALA A 50 -0.05 36.35 10.87
C ALA A 50 0.35 34.87 10.71
N LEU A 51 1.64 34.53 10.78
CA LEU A 51 2.11 33.15 10.84
C LEU A 51 1.69 32.47 12.15
N ALA A 52 1.83 33.14 13.30
CA ALA A 52 1.45 32.60 14.61
C ALA A 52 -0.08 32.40 14.75
N ALA A 53 -0.88 33.29 14.16
CA ALA A 53 -2.34 33.15 14.09
C ALA A 53 -2.77 32.00 13.16
N ARG A 54 -2.03 31.74 12.07
CA ARG A 54 -2.25 30.55 11.22
C ARG A 54 -1.94 29.24 11.93
N THR A 55 -0.96 29.21 12.82
CA THR A 55 -0.61 27.98 13.57
C THR A 55 -1.56 27.69 14.73
N THR A 56 -2.26 28.69 15.27
CA THR A 56 -3.16 28.50 16.44
C THR A 56 -4.63 28.30 16.06
N LEU A 57 -5.03 28.59 14.82
CA LEU A 57 -6.37 28.28 14.29
C LEU A 57 -6.49 26.90 13.62
N ASN A 58 -5.37 26.20 13.42
CA ASN A 58 -5.36 24.84 12.84
C ASN A 58 -5.56 23.72 13.87
N ASP A 59 -5.70 24.03 15.16
CA ASP A 59 -5.81 23.02 16.23
C ASP A 59 -7.26 22.61 16.59
N GLN A 60 -8.30 23.16 15.94
CA GLN A 60 -9.68 22.93 16.41
C GLN A 60 -10.75 22.74 15.32
N VAL A 61 -10.43 22.81 14.03
CA VAL A 61 -11.35 22.35 12.97
C VAL A 61 -10.51 21.67 11.90
N GLN A 62 -10.41 20.34 11.96
CA GLN A 62 -9.98 19.54 10.82
C GLN A 62 -11.00 19.80 9.72
N ASP A 63 -10.67 20.66 8.77
CA ASP A 63 -11.32 20.63 7.46
C ASP A 63 -11.24 19.18 7.00
N PRO A 64 -12.37 18.52 6.65
CA PRO A 64 -12.35 17.12 6.24
C PRO A 64 -11.37 17.02 5.09
N ASP A 65 -10.33 16.26 5.35
CA ASP A 65 -9.26 16.05 4.41
C ASP A 65 -9.91 15.45 3.15
N PRO A 66 -9.82 16.13 1.98
CA PRO A 66 -10.51 15.67 0.76
C PRO A 66 -10.08 14.26 0.34
N ARG A 67 -9.00 13.73 0.92
CA ARG A 67 -8.45 12.40 0.66
C ARG A 67 -9.34 11.25 1.14
N GLY A 68 -10.24 11.46 2.11
CA GLY A 68 -11.18 10.43 2.59
C GLY A 68 -10.52 9.14 3.09
N LEU A 69 -11.22 8.00 3.02
CA LEU A 69 -10.66 6.69 3.37
C LEU A 69 -9.84 6.06 2.25
N VAL A 70 -8.84 5.25 2.61
CA VAL A 70 -8.12 4.39 1.65
C VAL A 70 -8.48 2.93 1.90
N ALA A 71 -9.24 2.32 1.00
CA ALA A 71 -9.60 0.91 1.04
C ALA A 71 -8.51 0.04 0.40
N TRP A 72 -7.71 -0.64 1.21
CA TRP A 72 -6.69 -1.56 0.73
C TRP A 72 -7.26 -2.97 0.51
N ILE A 73 -7.41 -3.34 -0.77
CA ILE A 73 -7.81 -4.68 -1.20
C ILE A 73 -6.61 -5.62 -1.06
N SER A 74 -6.55 -6.31 0.08
CA SER A 74 -5.41 -7.17 0.41
C SER A 74 -5.60 -8.60 -0.11
N PHE A 75 -4.68 -9.04 -0.97
CA PHE A 75 -4.55 -10.41 -1.41
C PHE A 75 -3.51 -11.18 -0.57
N GLY A 76 -3.63 -12.51 -0.54
CA GLY A 76 -2.62 -13.35 0.10
C GLY A 76 -1.35 -13.46 -0.77
N LYS A 77 -0.17 -13.41 -0.13
CA LYS A 77 1.15 -13.67 -0.76
C LYS A 77 1.61 -12.69 -1.84
N VAL A 78 1.12 -11.46 -1.75
CA VAL A 78 1.53 -10.30 -2.57
C VAL A 78 2.41 -9.30 -1.79
N GLY A 79 3.13 -9.77 -0.77
CA GLY A 79 3.84 -8.86 0.16
C GLY A 79 2.92 -8.19 1.20
N SER A 80 1.71 -8.73 1.41
CA SER A 80 0.73 -8.17 2.36
C SER A 80 1.25 -8.05 3.80
N SER A 81 2.11 -8.96 4.26
CA SER A 81 2.68 -8.88 5.61
C SER A 81 3.60 -7.66 5.76
N THR A 82 4.45 -7.40 4.76
CA THR A 82 5.31 -6.21 4.70
C THR A 82 4.46 -4.95 4.67
N MET A 83 3.43 -4.91 3.82
CA MET A 83 2.53 -3.75 3.73
C MET A 83 1.80 -3.49 5.06
N ARG A 84 1.34 -4.54 5.75
CA ARG A 84 0.76 -4.36 7.10
C ARG A 84 1.77 -3.73 8.06
N VAL A 85 3.02 -4.17 8.08
CA VAL A 85 4.04 -3.56 8.96
C VAL A 85 4.23 -2.08 8.65
N LEU A 86 4.32 -1.70 7.37
CA LEU A 86 4.45 -0.30 6.95
C LEU A 86 3.23 0.54 7.38
N LEU A 87 2.02 0.04 7.10
CA LEU A 87 0.78 0.73 7.44
C LEU A 87 0.53 0.81 8.96
N LYS A 88 0.95 -0.19 9.74
CA LYS A 88 0.92 -0.12 11.21
C LYS A 88 1.83 0.99 11.72
N ARG A 89 3.06 1.10 11.20
CA ARG A 89 3.98 2.20 11.56
C ARG A 89 3.44 3.57 11.18
N ARG A 90 2.83 3.66 9.99
CA ARG A 90 2.11 4.86 9.55
C ARG A 90 1.00 5.24 10.55
N ALA A 91 0.14 4.30 10.90
CA ALA A 91 -0.92 4.54 11.88
C ALA A 91 -0.38 5.06 13.22
N VAL A 92 0.74 4.52 13.70
CA VAL A 92 1.40 5.01 14.92
C VAL A 92 1.89 6.45 14.78
N ARG A 93 2.50 6.83 13.65
CA ARG A 93 2.97 8.21 13.43
C ARG A 93 1.84 9.23 13.41
N HIS A 94 0.67 8.84 12.90
CA HIS A 94 -0.52 9.69 12.89
C HIS A 94 -1.34 9.62 14.19
N GLY A 95 -0.88 8.86 15.20
CA GLY A 95 -1.59 8.72 16.46
C GLY A 95 -2.85 7.86 16.38
N TRP A 96 -3.03 7.07 15.32
CA TRP A 96 -4.23 6.26 15.09
C TRP A 96 -4.24 4.90 15.81
N GLN A 97 -3.23 4.60 16.63
CA GLN A 97 -3.17 3.35 17.40
C GLN A 97 -4.32 3.17 18.40
N ASP A 98 -4.95 4.29 18.78
CA ASP A 98 -6.02 4.36 19.78
C ASP A 98 -7.41 4.25 19.13
N PHE A 99 -7.48 4.09 17.81
CA PHE A 99 -8.75 3.90 17.10
C PHE A 99 -9.22 2.44 17.21
N VAL A 100 -10.34 2.22 17.90
CA VAL A 100 -11.01 0.93 17.94
C VAL A 100 -12.24 0.96 17.03
N PRO A 101 -12.34 0.06 16.04
CA PRO A 101 -13.41 0.10 15.05
C PRO A 101 -14.80 -0.02 15.69
N GLY A 102 -15.73 0.89 15.37
CA GLY A 102 -17.10 0.91 15.90
C GLY A 102 -17.24 1.40 17.35
N VAL A 103 -16.13 1.63 18.05
CA VAL A 103 -16.08 2.27 19.37
C VAL A 103 -15.54 3.71 19.25
N GLY A 104 -14.68 3.96 18.25
CA GLY A 104 -14.00 5.22 18.03
C GLY A 104 -12.68 5.29 18.80
N TRP A 105 -12.29 6.51 19.17
CA TRP A 105 -11.07 6.78 19.91
C TRP A 105 -11.19 6.31 21.36
N VAL A 106 -10.48 5.24 21.70
CA VAL A 106 -10.35 4.80 23.09
C VAL A 106 -9.03 5.33 23.64
N GLY A 107 -9.07 6.00 24.80
CA GLY A 107 -7.84 6.50 25.41
C GLY A 107 -6.80 5.38 25.62
N ARG A 108 -5.53 5.75 25.72
CA ARG A 108 -4.35 4.85 25.84
C ARG A 108 -4.47 3.72 26.87
N GLU A 109 -5.36 3.82 27.85
CA GLU A 109 -5.62 2.78 28.86
C GLU A 109 -6.30 1.52 28.29
N PHE A 110 -6.94 1.61 27.12
CA PHE A 110 -7.58 0.47 26.44
C PHE A 110 -6.83 0.00 25.18
N ALA A 111 -5.61 0.51 24.96
CA ALA A 111 -4.81 0.12 23.81
C ALA A 111 -4.62 -1.40 23.81
N MET A 112 -5.20 -2.06 22.80
CA MET A 112 -4.99 -3.49 22.56
C MET A 112 -3.49 -3.77 22.42
N SER A 113 -3.07 -5.01 22.71
CA SER A 113 -1.68 -5.46 22.60
C SER A 113 -1.02 -4.85 21.34
N PRO A 114 0.15 -4.20 21.45
CA PRO A 114 0.82 -3.49 20.34
C PRO A 114 1.01 -4.34 19.07
N ASN A 115 0.91 -5.66 19.19
CA ASN A 115 1.10 -6.61 18.11
C ASN A 115 -0.17 -6.91 17.30
N ASP A 116 -1.37 -6.75 17.88
CA ASP A 116 -2.62 -7.23 17.29
C ASP A 116 -3.50 -6.07 16.82
N ASN A 117 -3.45 -5.80 15.51
CA ASN A 117 -4.44 -5.06 14.73
C ASN A 117 -4.48 -3.52 14.83
N LEU A 118 -3.33 -2.85 14.73
CA LEU A 118 -3.26 -1.39 14.48
C LEU A 118 -3.83 -0.93 13.11
N ILE A 119 -4.24 -1.86 12.25
CA ILE A 119 -4.94 -1.57 11.00
C ILE A 119 -6.37 -2.08 11.14
N CYS A 120 -7.33 -1.24 10.81
CA CYS A 120 -8.73 -1.65 10.79
C CYS A 120 -8.99 -2.71 9.70
N HIS A 121 -9.61 -3.82 10.09
CA HIS A 121 -9.94 -4.93 9.19
C HIS A 121 -11.45 -4.98 8.96
N ALA A 122 -11.88 -4.62 7.74
CA ALA A 122 -13.27 -4.76 7.30
C ALA A 122 -13.50 -5.99 6.39
N LYS A 123 -12.44 -6.79 6.18
CA LYS A 123 -12.47 -7.97 5.32
C LYS A 123 -13.46 -9.02 5.84
N GLY A 124 -14.28 -9.59 4.94
CA GLY A 124 -15.28 -10.60 5.30
C GLY A 124 -16.46 -10.09 6.12
N SER A 125 -16.54 -8.77 6.36
CA SER A 125 -17.78 -8.18 6.88
C SER A 125 -18.90 -8.37 5.85
N ARG A 126 -20.15 -8.50 6.31
CA ARG A 126 -21.34 -8.76 5.47
C ARG A 126 -21.62 -7.69 4.41
N LEU A 127 -20.77 -6.67 4.29
CA LEU A 127 -20.73 -5.75 3.16
C LEU A 127 -20.76 -6.45 1.81
N ALA A 128 -20.11 -7.62 1.71
CA ALA A 128 -20.10 -8.43 0.51
C ALA A 128 -21.31 -9.37 0.37
N GLN A 129 -22.42 -9.19 1.10
CA GLN A 129 -23.62 -10.06 1.08
C GLN A 129 -24.89 -9.44 0.47
N GLY A 130 -24.78 -8.71 -0.64
CA GLY A 130 -25.83 -8.68 -1.67
C GLY A 130 -27.15 -8.16 -1.24
N MET A 131 -27.08 -7.15 -0.39
CA MET A 131 -28.27 -6.45 0.01
C MET A 131 -28.65 -5.60 -1.19
N ASP A 132 -29.82 -5.91 -1.75
CA ASP A 132 -30.52 -5.06 -2.70
C ASP A 132 -30.38 -3.60 -2.24
N GLU A 133 -30.11 -2.67 -3.16
CA GLU A 133 -29.92 -1.24 -2.89
C GLU A 133 -31.05 -0.70 -1.99
N THR A 134 -32.25 -1.29 -2.08
CA THR A 134 -33.41 -0.96 -1.23
C THR A 134 -33.27 -1.31 0.26
N SER A 135 -32.37 -2.23 0.61
CA SER A 135 -32.13 -2.73 1.97
C SER A 135 -30.90 -2.14 2.66
N VAL A 136 -30.07 -1.39 1.92
CA VAL A 136 -28.86 -0.72 2.45
C VAL A 136 -29.21 0.36 3.48
N ALA A 137 -30.39 0.98 3.38
CA ALA A 137 -30.79 2.12 4.22
C ALA A 137 -31.05 1.80 5.71
N LYS A 138 -31.00 0.52 6.13
CA LYS A 138 -31.28 0.11 7.53
C LYS A 138 -30.13 -0.55 8.26
N LEU A 139 -28.94 -0.61 7.66
CA LEU A 139 -27.85 -1.39 8.24
C LEU A 139 -26.85 -0.49 8.92
N ALA A 140 -26.30 -1.02 10.02
CA ALA A 140 -25.17 -0.43 10.69
C ALA A 140 -24.07 -0.13 9.65
N PRO A 141 -23.36 1.00 9.79
CA PRO A 141 -22.26 1.32 8.90
C PRO A 141 -21.24 0.18 8.91
N PRO A 142 -20.51 -0.01 7.80
CA PRO A 142 -19.47 -1.03 7.78
C PRO A 142 -18.47 -0.90 8.92
N PRO A 143 -17.85 -2.02 9.35
CA PRO A 143 -16.68 -1.93 10.21
C PRO A 143 -15.66 -0.97 9.59
N CYS A 144 -15.07 -0.09 10.41
CA CYS A 144 -14.11 0.93 9.99
C CYS A 144 -14.68 2.14 9.24
N ALA A 145 -16.01 2.28 9.11
CA ALA A 145 -16.61 3.45 8.45
C ALA A 145 -16.34 4.77 9.18
N ASP A 146 -16.05 4.68 10.47
CA ASP A 146 -15.75 5.77 11.41
C ASP A 146 -14.24 6.04 11.57
N ALA A 147 -13.36 5.31 10.86
CA ALA A 147 -11.92 5.55 10.86
C ALA A 147 -11.62 6.99 10.40
N PRO A 148 -10.54 7.67 10.83
CA PRO A 148 -10.25 9.04 10.40
C PRO A 148 -9.93 9.14 8.90
N ASP A 149 -10.03 10.33 8.31
CA ASP A 149 -9.60 10.53 6.92
C ASP A 149 -8.08 10.27 6.78
N GLY A 150 -7.67 9.78 5.61
CA GLY A 150 -6.32 9.29 5.34
C GLY A 150 -6.03 7.90 5.92
N TYR A 151 -6.93 7.33 6.74
CA TYR A 151 -6.74 5.98 7.31
C TYR A 151 -6.85 4.90 6.24
N VAL A 152 -6.01 3.85 6.36
CA VAL A 152 -6.02 2.71 5.45
C VAL A 152 -6.79 1.55 6.07
N VAL A 153 -7.89 1.15 5.44
CA VAL A 153 -8.73 0.04 5.87
C VAL A 153 -8.40 -1.20 5.04
N GLN A 154 -8.03 -2.32 5.69
CA GLN A 154 -7.83 -3.58 4.98
C GLN A 154 -9.17 -4.25 4.70
N THR A 155 -9.57 -4.37 3.44
CA THR A 155 -10.94 -4.73 3.05
C THR A 155 -11.03 -5.52 1.74
N ASP A 156 -12.25 -5.73 1.26
CA ASP A 156 -12.62 -6.29 -0.04
C ASP A 156 -13.07 -5.16 -1.00
N TYR A 157 -13.09 -5.44 -2.31
CA TYR A 157 -13.70 -4.51 -3.28
C TYR A 157 -15.20 -4.33 -2.95
N GLY A 158 -15.75 -3.12 -3.13
CA GLY A 158 -17.13 -2.77 -2.72
C GLY A 158 -17.19 -1.93 -1.43
N TYR A 159 -16.10 -1.86 -0.67
CA TYR A 159 -16.07 -1.08 0.58
C TYR A 159 -16.30 0.42 0.41
N CYS A 160 -15.75 1.06 -0.63
CA CYS A 160 -15.90 2.50 -0.85
C CYS A 160 -17.34 2.89 -1.17
N GLU A 161 -18.04 2.05 -1.93
CA GLU A 161 -19.47 2.19 -2.19
C GLU A 161 -20.27 2.07 -0.90
N ALA A 162 -19.86 1.19 0.02
CA ALA A 162 -20.53 0.97 1.29
C ALA A 162 -20.33 2.09 2.33
N VAL A 163 -19.31 2.94 2.18
CA VAL A 163 -19.08 4.11 3.06
C VAL A 163 -19.54 5.43 2.43
N ALA A 164 -20.11 5.40 1.23
CA ALA A 164 -20.65 6.59 0.58
C ALA A 164 -21.69 7.31 1.48
N PRO A 165 -21.74 8.66 1.48
CA PRO A 165 -21.09 9.57 0.55
C PRO A 165 -19.66 9.97 0.93
N ARG A 166 -19.04 9.33 1.93
CA ARG A 166 -17.69 9.67 2.35
C ARG A 166 -16.69 9.39 1.21
N PRO A 167 -15.77 10.33 0.88
CA PRO A 167 -14.73 10.06 -0.11
C PRO A 167 -13.93 8.81 0.27
N CYS A 168 -13.73 7.92 -0.69
CA CYS A 168 -13.00 6.70 -0.50
C CYS A 168 -12.36 6.27 -1.82
N ARG A 169 -11.14 5.75 -1.73
CA ARG A 169 -10.36 5.31 -2.88
C ARG A 169 -9.63 4.01 -2.57
N TYR A 170 -9.30 3.24 -3.60
CA TYR A 170 -8.76 1.91 -3.46
C TYR A 170 -7.25 1.84 -3.65
N LEU A 171 -6.63 0.91 -2.96
CA LEU A 171 -5.25 0.50 -3.15
C LEU A 171 -5.23 -1.03 -3.26
N THR A 172 -4.42 -1.59 -4.16
CA THR A 172 -4.13 -3.03 -4.14
C THR A 172 -2.70 -3.32 -4.60
N ILE A 173 -2.22 -4.49 -4.21
CA ILE A 173 -0.92 -5.03 -4.62
C ILE A 173 -1.16 -6.33 -5.34
N LEU A 174 -0.65 -6.45 -6.55
CA LEU A 174 -0.65 -7.68 -7.32
C LEU A 174 0.74 -8.30 -7.30
N ARG A 175 0.78 -9.62 -7.50
CA ARG A 175 2.00 -10.40 -7.75
C ARG A 175 1.74 -11.28 -8.96
N GLU A 176 2.77 -11.59 -9.72
CA GLU A 176 2.67 -12.55 -10.81
C GLU A 176 1.97 -13.83 -10.30
N PRO A 177 0.85 -14.26 -10.93
CA PRO A 177 -0.05 -15.25 -10.34
C PRO A 177 0.61 -16.59 -10.01
N ILE A 178 1.50 -17.09 -10.87
CA ILE A 178 2.20 -18.36 -10.62
C ILE A 178 3.13 -18.20 -9.42
N SER A 179 3.91 -17.12 -9.36
CA SER A 179 4.82 -16.80 -8.26
C SER A 179 4.07 -16.61 -6.94
N ARG A 180 2.87 -16.01 -6.97
CA ARG A 180 1.97 -15.95 -5.81
C ARG A 180 1.55 -17.33 -5.34
N VAL A 181 1.13 -18.21 -6.24
CA VAL A 181 0.71 -19.58 -5.91
C VAL A 181 1.86 -20.40 -5.37
N VAL A 182 3.05 -20.32 -5.97
CA VAL A 182 4.27 -20.96 -5.46
C VAL A 182 4.57 -20.48 -4.04
N SER A 183 4.46 -19.19 -3.78
CA SER A 183 4.66 -18.62 -2.44
C SER A 183 3.60 -19.07 -1.44
N ALA A 184 2.35 -19.21 -1.86
CA ALA A 184 1.26 -19.73 -1.04
C ALA A 184 1.45 -21.22 -0.72
N TYR A 185 1.78 -22.01 -1.73
CA TYR A 185 2.01 -23.45 -1.62
C TYR A 185 3.17 -23.77 -0.67
N ASN A 186 4.32 -23.10 -0.82
CA ASN A 186 5.44 -23.28 0.09
C ASN A 186 5.07 -22.95 1.54
N TYR A 187 4.36 -21.84 1.76
CA TYR A 187 4.07 -21.37 3.11
C TYR A 187 2.95 -22.15 3.80
N PHE A 188 1.80 -22.26 3.15
CA PHE A 188 0.61 -22.85 3.77
C PHE A 188 0.56 -24.37 3.65
N CYS A 189 1.05 -24.92 2.53
CA CYS A 189 0.91 -26.34 2.26
C CYS A 189 2.13 -27.13 2.72
N LEU A 190 3.33 -26.76 2.25
CA LEU A 190 4.55 -27.51 2.55
C LEU A 190 5.05 -27.27 3.98
N SER A 191 5.07 -26.01 4.43
CA SER A 191 5.55 -25.66 5.78
C SER A 191 4.46 -25.70 6.86
N CYS A 192 3.18 -25.85 6.48
CA CYS A 192 2.05 -25.82 7.42
C CYS A 192 2.05 -24.60 8.37
N GLU A 193 2.44 -23.44 7.86
CA GLU A 193 2.47 -22.19 8.63
C GLU A 193 1.07 -21.73 9.07
N GLU A 194 1.00 -20.63 9.85
CA GLU A 194 -0.25 -20.10 10.41
C GLU A 194 -1.05 -21.17 11.21
N GLY A 195 -0.34 -21.94 12.02
CA GLY A 195 -0.95 -22.98 12.87
C GLY A 195 -1.50 -24.18 12.08
N GLY A 196 -1.03 -24.39 10.85
CA GLY A 196 -1.47 -25.48 9.99
C GLY A 196 -2.89 -25.34 9.49
N MET A 197 -3.39 -24.11 9.32
CA MET A 197 -4.78 -23.83 8.90
C MET A 197 -5.19 -24.55 7.61
N GLN A 198 -4.25 -24.74 6.67
CA GLN A 198 -4.48 -25.46 5.41
C GLN A 198 -4.01 -26.92 5.43
N CYS A 199 -3.43 -27.38 6.55
CA CYS A 199 -2.92 -28.74 6.68
C CYS A 199 -3.92 -29.65 7.40
N VAL A 200 -4.07 -30.86 6.89
CA VAL A 200 -4.91 -31.87 7.52
C VAL A 200 -4.17 -32.41 8.74
N LYS A 201 -4.69 -32.11 9.94
CA LYS A 201 -4.07 -32.49 11.22
C LYS A 201 -4.01 -34.00 11.43
N ASN A 202 -5.01 -34.74 10.93
CA ASN A 202 -5.05 -36.19 11.05
C ASN A 202 -4.33 -36.85 9.87
N GLU A 203 -3.27 -37.59 10.17
CA GLU A 203 -2.46 -38.28 9.17
C GLU A 203 -3.23 -39.31 8.34
N SER A 204 -4.19 -40.05 8.94
CA SER A 204 -4.99 -41.02 8.20
C SER A 204 -5.92 -40.34 7.20
N ASN A 205 -6.58 -39.26 7.61
CA ASN A 205 -7.44 -38.45 6.73
C ASN A 205 -6.61 -37.84 5.60
N ARG A 206 -5.39 -37.38 5.90
CA ARG A 206 -4.47 -36.81 4.92
C ARG A 206 -4.03 -37.84 3.88
N ALA A 207 -3.63 -39.04 4.32
CA ALA A 207 -3.25 -40.13 3.44
C ALA A 207 -4.42 -40.59 2.56
N ALA A 208 -5.63 -40.69 3.14
CA ALA A 208 -6.85 -41.00 2.40
C ALA A 208 -7.17 -39.93 1.35
N ALA A 209 -7.05 -38.64 1.68
CA ALA A 209 -7.25 -37.55 0.73
C ALA A 209 -6.22 -37.58 -0.40
N ALA A 210 -4.93 -37.81 -0.10
CA ALA A 210 -3.89 -37.94 -1.11
C ALA A 210 -4.13 -39.14 -2.05
N ALA A 211 -4.51 -40.29 -1.48
CA ALA A 211 -4.86 -41.48 -2.26
C ALA A 211 -6.10 -41.25 -3.15
N SER A 212 -7.13 -40.57 -2.61
CA SER A 212 -8.32 -40.20 -3.37
C SER A 212 -7.99 -39.24 -4.51
N ASN A 213 -7.11 -38.26 -4.29
CA ASN A 213 -6.68 -37.31 -5.31
C ASN A 213 -5.94 -38.02 -6.46
N ALA A 214 -5.08 -38.98 -6.14
CA ALA A 214 -4.36 -39.78 -7.13
C ALA A 214 -5.27 -40.64 -8.03
N MET A 215 -6.51 -40.90 -7.61
CA MET A 215 -7.51 -41.66 -8.38
C MET A 215 -8.45 -40.77 -9.20
N LEU A 216 -8.32 -39.44 -9.13
CA LEU A 216 -9.19 -38.54 -9.89
C LEU A 216 -8.94 -38.69 -11.40
N PRO A 217 -10.00 -38.75 -12.23
CA PRO A 217 -9.82 -38.80 -13.66
C PRO A 217 -9.15 -37.51 -14.16
N LEU A 218 -8.17 -37.64 -15.04
CA LEU A 218 -7.41 -36.52 -15.60
C LEU A 218 -7.90 -36.17 -17.01
N ASP A 219 -7.81 -34.90 -17.39
CA ASP A 219 -8.00 -34.47 -18.78
C ASP A 219 -6.76 -34.74 -19.66
N ALA A 220 -6.85 -34.38 -20.94
CA ALA A 220 -5.76 -34.55 -21.91
C ALA A 220 -4.47 -33.78 -21.55
N HIS A 221 -4.54 -32.83 -20.61
CA HIS A 221 -3.41 -32.05 -20.12
C HIS A 221 -2.93 -32.51 -18.73
N GLY A 222 -3.47 -33.63 -18.22
CA GLY A 222 -3.11 -34.17 -16.92
C GLY A 222 -3.70 -33.40 -15.74
N LEU A 223 -4.74 -32.57 -15.95
CA LEU A 223 -5.41 -31.86 -14.85
C LEU A 223 -6.56 -32.69 -14.30
N PRO A 224 -6.74 -32.77 -12.97
CA PRO A 224 -7.88 -33.46 -12.36
C PRO A 224 -9.20 -32.90 -12.86
N LEU A 225 -10.11 -33.73 -13.40
CA LEU A 225 -11.45 -33.31 -13.85
C LEU A 225 -12.38 -32.95 -12.69
N ALA A 226 -12.12 -33.51 -11.50
CA ALA A 226 -12.82 -33.19 -10.27
C ALA A 226 -11.93 -32.39 -9.30
N MET A 227 -12.55 -31.85 -8.26
CA MET A 227 -11.85 -31.06 -7.25
C MET A 227 -10.96 -31.95 -6.37
N PRO A 228 -9.66 -31.66 -6.24
CA PRO A 228 -8.83 -32.34 -5.25
C PRO A 228 -9.27 -31.98 -3.84
N GLN A 229 -9.21 -32.97 -2.94
CA GLN A 229 -9.40 -32.79 -1.50
C GLN A 229 -8.15 -32.15 -0.88
N ALA A 230 -8.34 -31.46 0.24
CA ALA A 230 -7.23 -30.91 1.01
C ALA A 230 -6.32 -32.05 1.49
N ALA A 231 -5.06 -32.07 1.04
CA ALA A 231 -4.11 -33.12 1.39
C ALA A 231 -2.72 -32.60 1.75
N CYS A 232 -2.57 -31.29 2.04
CA CYS A 232 -1.29 -30.70 2.42
C CYS A 232 -0.62 -31.45 3.59
N PRO A 233 0.71 -31.70 3.53
CA PRO A 233 1.65 -31.28 2.48
C PRO A 233 1.76 -32.23 1.25
N HIS A 234 0.92 -33.27 1.14
CA HIS A 234 1.04 -34.32 0.11
C HIS A 234 0.19 -34.09 -1.15
N MET A 235 -0.08 -32.84 -1.50
CA MET A 235 -0.74 -32.49 -2.76
C MET A 235 0.24 -31.77 -3.68
N SER A 236 0.14 -31.97 -4.99
CA SER A 236 0.92 -31.22 -5.98
C SER A 236 0.56 -29.72 -5.98
N ILE A 237 1.43 -28.87 -6.55
CA ILE A 237 1.13 -27.44 -6.66
C ILE A 237 -0.10 -27.16 -7.54
N VAL A 238 -0.34 -28.00 -8.55
CA VAL A 238 -1.50 -27.88 -9.45
C VAL A 238 -2.78 -28.22 -8.72
N GLU A 239 -2.78 -29.32 -7.96
CA GLU A 239 -3.91 -29.66 -7.07
C GLU A 239 -4.11 -28.57 -6.02
N TYR A 240 -3.04 -28.00 -5.48
CA TYR A 240 -3.12 -26.91 -4.51
C TYR A 240 -3.75 -25.66 -5.12
N ALA A 241 -3.35 -25.27 -6.32
CA ALA A 241 -3.92 -24.13 -7.03
C ALA A 241 -5.41 -24.34 -7.31
N LEU A 242 -5.77 -25.54 -7.77
CA LEU A 242 -7.17 -25.93 -7.96
C LEU A 242 -7.92 -25.92 -6.64
N TRP A 243 -7.42 -26.51 -5.55
CA TRP A 243 -8.11 -26.57 -4.27
C TRP A 243 -8.25 -25.20 -3.59
N SER A 244 -7.17 -24.42 -3.49
CA SER A 244 -7.11 -23.16 -2.74
C SER A 244 -7.86 -21.99 -3.39
N GLY A 245 -8.26 -22.14 -4.65
CA GLY A 245 -9.00 -21.14 -5.40
C GLY A 245 -8.27 -20.78 -6.69
N ASP A 246 -8.73 -21.38 -7.79
CA ASP A 246 -8.35 -21.04 -9.14
C ASP A 246 -8.76 -19.59 -9.47
N ASN A 247 -7.94 -18.93 -10.29
CA ASN A 247 -8.13 -17.55 -10.73
C ASN A 247 -8.54 -16.59 -9.57
N TYR A 248 -7.77 -16.64 -8.49
CA TYR A 248 -8.01 -15.96 -7.22
C TYR A 248 -8.27 -14.46 -7.34
N TYR A 249 -7.49 -13.74 -8.16
CA TYR A 249 -7.67 -12.29 -8.32
C TYR A 249 -8.97 -11.98 -9.05
N VAL A 250 -9.15 -12.56 -10.24
CA VAL A 250 -10.34 -12.31 -11.08
C VAL A 250 -11.58 -12.72 -10.32
N ARG A 251 -11.56 -13.86 -9.61
CA ARG A 251 -12.67 -14.31 -8.77
C ARG A 251 -13.04 -13.23 -7.75
N ARG A 252 -12.11 -12.80 -6.90
CA ARG A 252 -12.39 -11.79 -5.86
C ARG A 252 -12.80 -10.43 -6.43
N LEU A 253 -12.24 -10.04 -7.56
CA LEU A 253 -12.51 -8.75 -8.19
C LEU A 253 -13.77 -8.74 -9.04
N ALA A 254 -14.18 -9.83 -9.67
CA ALA A 254 -15.43 -9.94 -10.44
C ALA A 254 -16.64 -10.12 -9.50
N CYS A 255 -16.41 -10.76 -8.37
CA CYS A 255 -17.42 -11.15 -7.39
C CYS A 255 -18.07 -10.04 -6.56
N ALA A 256 -17.68 -8.78 -6.71
CA ALA A 256 -18.12 -7.74 -5.79
C ALA A 256 -19.57 -7.26 -5.98
N LYS A 257 -20.38 -7.89 -6.85
CA LYS A 257 -21.83 -7.87 -6.61
C LYS A 257 -22.08 -8.77 -5.42
N ALA A 258 -22.07 -8.10 -4.27
CA ALA A 258 -22.25 -8.64 -2.94
C ALA A 258 -23.33 -9.76 -2.97
N GLY A 259 -23.15 -10.84 -2.22
CA GLY A 259 -24.13 -11.93 -2.03
C GLY A 259 -23.84 -13.18 -2.83
N ALA A 260 -23.54 -13.04 -4.11
CA ALA A 260 -23.40 -14.20 -5.00
C ALA A 260 -22.14 -15.04 -4.71
N CYS A 261 -21.07 -14.43 -4.20
CA CYS A 261 -19.77 -15.10 -4.25
C CYS A 261 -19.43 -16.05 -3.12
N ASN A 262 -20.08 -15.91 -1.96
CA ASN A 262 -19.96 -16.91 -0.90
C ASN A 262 -20.86 -18.12 -1.19
N ALA A 263 -22.05 -17.92 -1.78
CA ALA A 263 -22.91 -19.02 -2.21
C ALA A 263 -22.26 -19.88 -3.31
N VAL A 264 -21.52 -19.24 -4.22
CA VAL A 264 -20.75 -19.91 -5.28
C VAL A 264 -19.58 -20.75 -4.74
N HIS A 265 -19.10 -20.49 -3.53
CA HIS A 265 -18.08 -21.35 -2.91
C HIS A 265 -18.65 -22.68 -2.40
N GLU A 266 -19.93 -22.74 -2.05
CA GLU A 266 -20.55 -23.90 -1.41
C GLU A 266 -21.31 -24.81 -2.39
N GLU A 267 -21.90 -24.28 -3.47
CA GLU A 267 -22.79 -25.06 -4.36
C GLU A 267 -22.16 -25.55 -5.68
N GLY A 268 -20.86 -25.34 -5.86
CA GLY A 268 -20.14 -25.70 -7.09
C GLY A 268 -19.51 -24.45 -7.69
N ARG A 269 -18.19 -24.50 -7.84
CA ARG A 269 -17.41 -23.33 -8.28
C ARG A 269 -17.92 -22.85 -9.63
N HIS A 270 -18.41 -21.62 -9.67
CA HIS A 270 -18.65 -20.92 -10.91
C HIS A 270 -17.36 -20.94 -11.72
N ALA A 271 -17.44 -21.51 -12.92
CA ALA A 271 -16.34 -21.49 -13.87
C ALA A 271 -16.10 -20.03 -14.27
N MET A 272 -14.91 -19.53 -13.99
CA MET A 272 -14.53 -18.16 -14.36
C MET A 272 -14.56 -18.02 -15.89
N GLY A 273 -15.11 -16.90 -16.36
CA GLY A 273 -15.24 -16.60 -17.78
C GLY A 273 -14.53 -15.33 -18.21
N ALA A 274 -14.57 -15.06 -19.51
CA ALA A 274 -14.04 -13.82 -20.08
C ALA A 274 -14.76 -12.56 -19.56
N ALA A 275 -16.07 -12.68 -19.26
CA ALA A 275 -16.84 -11.59 -18.68
C ALA A 275 -16.34 -11.21 -17.28
N ASP A 276 -15.98 -12.19 -16.45
CA ASP A 276 -15.42 -11.93 -15.12
C ASP A 276 -14.07 -11.22 -15.20
N LEU A 277 -13.22 -11.65 -16.15
CA LEU A 277 -11.96 -10.99 -16.43
C LEU A 277 -12.18 -9.52 -16.82
N GLU A 278 -13.14 -9.24 -17.72
CA GLU A 278 -13.46 -7.88 -18.13
C GLU A 278 -13.93 -7.01 -16.96
N VAL A 279 -14.76 -7.56 -16.07
CA VAL A 279 -15.18 -6.87 -14.84
C VAL A 279 -13.97 -6.59 -13.93
N ALA A 280 -13.11 -7.59 -13.71
CA ALA A 280 -11.93 -7.43 -12.87
C ALA A 280 -10.95 -6.39 -13.43
N VAL A 281 -10.71 -6.39 -14.75
CA VAL A 281 -9.92 -5.36 -15.43
C VAL A 281 -10.54 -3.99 -15.16
N ARG A 282 -11.79 -3.75 -15.58
CA ARG A 282 -12.45 -2.44 -15.44
C ARG A 282 -12.40 -1.88 -14.02
N ARG A 283 -12.57 -2.73 -13.01
CA ARG A 283 -12.48 -2.34 -11.60
C ARG A 283 -11.09 -1.89 -11.19
N LEU A 284 -10.05 -2.55 -11.70
CA LEU A 284 -8.67 -2.17 -11.46
C LEU A 284 -8.19 -0.99 -12.32
N GLU A 285 -8.94 -0.59 -13.35
CA GLU A 285 -8.65 0.60 -14.17
C GLU A 285 -9.40 1.86 -13.72
N GLN A 286 -10.15 1.79 -12.62
CA GLN A 286 -10.84 2.98 -12.11
C GLN A 286 -9.83 4.06 -11.71
N PRO A 287 -10.13 5.36 -11.96
CA PRO A 287 -9.22 6.45 -11.61
C PRO A 287 -8.80 6.46 -10.13
N GLU A 288 -9.71 6.04 -9.24
CA GLU A 288 -9.49 6.01 -7.80
C GLU A 288 -8.92 4.68 -7.29
N MET A 289 -8.31 3.88 -8.16
CA MET A 289 -7.64 2.64 -7.82
C MET A 289 -6.13 2.78 -8.09
N LEU A 290 -5.33 2.74 -7.02
CA LEU A 290 -3.90 2.48 -7.17
C LEU A 290 -3.65 0.97 -7.23
N VAL A 291 -3.06 0.52 -8.33
CA VAL A 291 -2.55 -0.85 -8.50
C VAL A 291 -1.03 -0.79 -8.53
N VAL A 292 -0.38 -1.53 -7.63
CA VAL A 292 1.07 -1.70 -7.67
C VAL A 292 1.45 -3.17 -7.73
N PHE A 293 2.68 -3.46 -8.14
CA PHE A 293 3.17 -4.82 -8.30
C PHE A 293 4.21 -5.19 -7.26
N THR A 294 4.16 -6.44 -6.79
CA THR A 294 5.05 -7.00 -5.77
C THR A 294 6.49 -7.00 -6.26
N GLU A 295 6.67 -7.22 -7.55
CA GLU A 295 7.96 -7.23 -8.25
C GLU A 295 8.67 -5.87 -8.20
N GLU A 296 7.95 -4.78 -7.88
CA GLU A 296 8.46 -3.41 -7.81
C GLU A 296 8.45 -2.82 -6.39
N LEU A 297 8.07 -3.61 -5.37
CA LEU A 297 7.95 -3.13 -3.98
C LEU A 297 9.29 -2.68 -3.36
N SER A 298 10.43 -3.02 -3.95
CA SER A 298 11.73 -2.52 -3.51
C SER A 298 12.10 -1.16 -4.10
N THR A 299 11.34 -0.67 -5.09
CA THR A 299 11.68 0.53 -5.87
C THR A 299 10.47 1.44 -6.08
N LEU A 300 9.83 1.36 -7.25
CA LEU A 300 8.84 2.30 -7.76
C LEU A 300 7.50 2.20 -7.03
N ALA A 301 7.08 1.00 -6.68
CA ALA A 301 5.76 0.78 -6.08
C ALA A 301 5.61 1.48 -4.73
N ILE A 302 6.68 1.56 -3.92
CA ILE A 302 6.60 2.24 -2.62
C ILE A 302 6.46 3.74 -2.82
N SER A 303 7.24 4.35 -3.72
CA SER A 303 7.11 5.77 -4.01
C SER A 303 5.72 6.12 -4.55
N ALA A 304 5.13 5.24 -5.38
CA ALA A 304 3.76 5.40 -5.84
C ALA A 304 2.75 5.31 -4.68
N ILE A 305 2.94 4.38 -3.74
CA ILE A 305 2.11 4.28 -2.54
C ILE A 305 2.28 5.49 -1.62
N GLU A 306 3.50 5.98 -1.42
CA GLU A 306 3.78 7.17 -0.59
C GLU A 306 3.10 8.40 -1.18
N THR A 307 3.24 8.60 -2.49
CA THR A 307 2.56 9.68 -3.23
C THR A 307 1.05 9.53 -3.12
N TYR A 308 0.53 8.32 -3.26
CA TYR A 308 -0.89 8.05 -3.16
C TYR A 308 -1.41 8.30 -1.75
N LEU A 309 -0.73 7.84 -0.72
CA LEU A 309 -1.10 8.06 0.69
C LEU A 309 -0.78 9.47 1.19
N ASP A 310 -0.03 10.24 0.39
CA ASP A 310 0.56 11.54 0.75
C ASP A 310 1.26 11.48 2.12
N ASP A 311 2.14 10.47 2.23
CA ASP A 311 2.90 10.15 3.44
C ASP A 311 4.11 9.27 3.11
N GLU A 312 5.22 9.46 3.84
CA GLU A 312 6.43 8.64 3.72
C GLU A 312 6.24 7.28 4.39
N LEU A 313 6.69 6.19 3.77
CA LEU A 313 6.63 4.84 4.34
C LEU A 313 8.06 4.38 4.70
N PRO A 314 8.37 4.19 6.01
CA PRO A 314 9.72 3.80 6.41
C PRO A 314 10.02 2.37 5.95
N LEU A 315 10.70 2.24 4.82
CA LEU A 315 11.10 0.97 4.27
C LEU A 315 12.13 0.31 5.19
N THR A 316 11.71 -0.80 5.80
CA THR A 316 12.64 -1.80 6.30
C THR A 316 12.64 -2.94 5.31
N ALA A 317 13.75 -3.09 4.60
CA ALA A 317 14.01 -4.25 3.75
C ALA A 317 14.03 -5.51 4.62
N ASN A 318 12.87 -6.15 4.76
CA ASN A 318 12.81 -7.47 5.33
C ASN A 318 13.13 -8.44 4.21
N SER A 319 14.21 -9.20 4.35
CA SER A 319 14.46 -10.34 3.48
C SER A 319 13.26 -11.29 3.56
N ASN A 320 12.88 -11.86 2.42
CA ASN A 320 11.82 -12.86 2.39
C ASN A 320 12.30 -14.11 3.15
N VAL A 321 11.97 -14.18 4.44
CA VAL A 321 12.41 -15.25 5.37
C VAL A 321 11.91 -16.63 4.89
N HIS A 322 10.90 -16.66 4.04
CA HIS A 322 10.33 -17.89 3.47
C HIS A 322 10.77 -18.12 2.01
N ALA A 323 12.01 -17.75 1.69
CA ALA A 323 12.63 -18.01 0.38
C ALA A 323 12.37 -19.47 -0.03
N HIS A 324 11.71 -19.60 -1.19
CA HIS A 324 10.95 -20.76 -1.62
C HIS A 324 11.86 -21.99 -1.86
N ARG A 325 11.53 -23.14 -1.26
CA ARG A 325 12.26 -24.41 -1.54
C ARG A 325 11.69 -25.13 -2.77
N PHE A 326 10.38 -25.04 -2.98
CA PHE A 326 9.73 -25.67 -4.12
C PHE A 326 9.79 -24.77 -5.36
N THR A 327 10.22 -25.34 -6.48
CA THR A 327 10.17 -24.74 -7.82
C THR A 327 9.36 -25.66 -8.73
N PRO A 328 8.27 -25.19 -9.36
CA PRO A 328 7.48 -26.01 -10.27
C PRO A 328 8.32 -26.46 -11.48
N ASN A 329 8.09 -27.67 -11.95
CA ASN A 329 8.68 -28.14 -13.20
C ASN A 329 7.95 -27.56 -14.43
N ALA A 330 8.48 -27.80 -15.64
CA ALA A 330 7.91 -27.24 -16.88
C ALA A 330 6.45 -27.67 -17.13
N THR A 331 6.11 -28.93 -16.83
CA THR A 331 4.74 -29.44 -16.97
C THR A 331 3.80 -28.76 -15.99
N GLU A 332 4.21 -28.59 -14.74
CA GLU A 332 3.42 -27.88 -13.72
C GLU A 332 3.24 -26.40 -14.09
N LEU A 333 4.27 -25.73 -14.62
CA LEU A 333 4.16 -24.35 -15.09
C LEU A 333 3.14 -24.21 -16.24
N GLN A 334 3.17 -25.14 -17.20
CA GLN A 334 2.20 -25.19 -18.28
C GLN A 334 0.78 -25.40 -17.76
N GLN A 335 0.60 -26.34 -16.82
CA GLN A 335 -0.68 -26.65 -16.19
C GLN A 335 -1.23 -25.45 -15.39
N LEU A 336 -0.39 -24.82 -14.56
CA LEU A 336 -0.74 -23.62 -13.80
C LEU A 336 -1.13 -22.45 -14.73
N GLY A 337 -0.42 -22.27 -15.85
CA GLY A 337 -0.70 -21.23 -16.83
C GLY A 337 -1.96 -21.46 -17.69
N SER A 338 -2.59 -22.64 -17.60
CA SER A 338 -3.81 -22.94 -18.36
C SER A 338 -5.00 -22.09 -17.88
N MET A 339 -5.94 -21.79 -18.79
CA MET A 339 -7.18 -21.05 -18.47
C MET A 339 -7.98 -21.65 -17.32
N ARG A 340 -7.87 -22.97 -17.14
CA ARG A 340 -8.57 -23.72 -16.12
C ARG A 340 -8.02 -23.49 -14.71
N VAL A 341 -6.73 -23.16 -14.56
CA VAL A 341 -6.09 -23.04 -13.24
C VAL A 341 -5.83 -21.57 -12.89
N LEU A 342 -4.97 -20.87 -13.63
CA LEU A 342 -4.65 -19.45 -13.37
C LEU A 342 -4.72 -18.56 -14.62
N GLY A 343 -5.15 -19.07 -15.78
CA GLY A 343 -5.00 -18.33 -17.03
C GLY A 343 -5.74 -16.99 -17.07
N PHE A 344 -6.87 -16.83 -16.36
CA PHE A 344 -7.52 -15.52 -16.24
C PHE A 344 -6.74 -14.56 -15.34
N ASP A 345 -6.21 -15.02 -14.20
CA ASP A 345 -5.33 -14.22 -13.35
C ASP A 345 -4.05 -13.80 -14.10
N VAL A 346 -3.45 -14.72 -14.87
CA VAL A 346 -2.26 -14.45 -15.70
C VAL A 346 -2.58 -13.40 -16.76
N LYS A 347 -3.75 -13.51 -17.42
CA LYS A 347 -4.19 -12.52 -18.40
C LYS A 347 -4.48 -11.16 -17.76
N LEU A 348 -5.16 -11.13 -16.60
CA LEU A 348 -5.39 -9.91 -15.83
C LEU A 348 -4.08 -9.21 -15.49
N TYR A 349 -3.15 -9.94 -14.87
CA TYR A 349 -1.86 -9.41 -14.46
C TYR A 349 -1.07 -8.86 -15.64
N ARG A 350 -0.96 -9.60 -16.74
CA ARG A 350 -0.24 -9.16 -17.95
C ARG A 350 -0.85 -7.92 -18.58
N THR A 351 -2.17 -7.83 -18.60
CA THR A 351 -2.89 -6.66 -19.15
C THR A 351 -2.52 -5.39 -18.38
N LEU A 352 -2.58 -5.46 -17.04
CA LEU A 352 -2.24 -4.32 -16.18
C LEU A 352 -0.75 -4.02 -16.20
N TRP A 353 0.11 -5.04 -16.19
CA TRP A 353 1.55 -4.88 -16.23
C TRP A 353 2.00 -4.16 -17.52
N ALA A 354 1.51 -4.61 -18.68
CA ALA A 354 1.84 -4.01 -19.97
C ALA A 354 1.37 -2.55 -20.06
N ARG A 355 0.25 -2.20 -19.43
CA ARG A 355 -0.22 -0.82 -19.35
C ARG A 355 0.75 0.07 -18.56
N GLU A 356 1.12 -0.35 -17.36
CA GLU A 356 1.98 0.47 -16.48
C GLU A 356 3.42 0.62 -17.00
N HIS A 357 3.93 -0.41 -17.68
CA HIS A 357 5.33 -0.44 -18.13
C HIS A 357 5.52 -0.07 -19.60
N GLY A 358 4.42 0.27 -20.29
CA GLY A 358 4.38 0.33 -21.74
C GLY A 358 4.42 -1.08 -22.35
N SER A 359 3.49 -1.36 -23.24
CA SER A 359 3.58 -2.56 -24.06
C SER A 359 4.84 -2.43 -24.91
N PRO A 360 5.68 -3.48 -25.07
CA PRO A 360 6.66 -3.52 -26.13
C PRO A 360 5.95 -3.69 -27.48
N GLU A 361 5.04 -2.77 -27.81
CA GLU A 361 4.38 -2.65 -29.11
C GLU A 361 5.41 -2.12 -30.10
N GLY A 362 6.27 -3.03 -30.52
CA GLY A 362 7.30 -2.79 -31.54
C GLY A 362 7.89 -4.07 -32.12
N THR A 363 7.76 -5.22 -31.45
CA THR A 363 8.23 -6.50 -32.00
C THR A 363 7.27 -7.60 -31.62
N SER A 364 6.57 -8.15 -32.62
CA SER A 364 5.70 -9.32 -32.50
C SER A 364 6.52 -10.61 -32.29
N THR A 365 7.33 -10.67 -31.25
CA THR A 365 7.89 -11.92 -30.75
C THR A 365 7.12 -12.30 -29.51
N SER A 366 6.34 -13.37 -29.62
CA SER A 366 5.64 -14.00 -28.51
C SER A 366 6.61 -14.21 -27.34
N VAL A 367 6.50 -13.39 -26.30
CA VAL A 367 7.26 -13.60 -25.07
C VAL A 367 6.65 -14.81 -24.39
N SER A 368 7.34 -15.95 -24.50
CA SER A 368 6.94 -17.19 -23.85
C SER A 368 6.80 -16.97 -22.33
N PRO A 369 5.78 -17.55 -21.68
CA PRO A 369 5.68 -17.58 -20.21
C PRO A 369 6.99 -18.01 -19.53
N GLU A 370 7.79 -18.86 -20.18
CA GLU A 370 9.11 -19.28 -19.70
C GLU A 370 10.14 -18.15 -19.65
N ALA A 371 10.07 -17.16 -20.55
CA ALA A 371 11.02 -16.04 -20.61
C ALA A 371 10.78 -15.05 -19.46
N VAL A 372 9.52 -14.84 -19.08
CA VAL A 372 9.14 -14.05 -17.89
C VAL A 372 9.55 -14.80 -16.62
N GLY A 373 9.26 -16.10 -16.53
CA GLY A 373 9.69 -16.93 -15.40
C GLY A 373 11.22 -16.95 -15.22
N ARG A 374 11.99 -17.07 -16.32
CA ARG A 374 13.46 -17.04 -16.27
C ARG A 374 14.04 -15.69 -15.86
N ARG A 375 13.43 -14.56 -16.29
CA ARG A 375 13.87 -13.22 -15.84
C ARG A 375 13.62 -12.99 -14.35
N LEU A 376 12.50 -13.48 -13.81
CA LEU A 376 12.17 -13.35 -12.39
C LEU A 376 13.07 -14.22 -11.51
N MET A 377 13.38 -15.46 -11.93
CA MET A 377 14.32 -16.32 -11.21
C MET A 377 15.76 -15.78 -11.25
N ALA A 378 16.18 -15.18 -12.36
CA ALA A 378 17.49 -14.54 -12.46
C ALA A 378 17.60 -13.30 -11.57
N SER A 379 16.51 -12.54 -11.38
CA SER A 379 16.47 -11.40 -10.44
C SER A 379 16.63 -11.86 -8.99
N GLU A 380 16.04 -12.99 -8.58
CA GLU A 380 16.27 -13.57 -7.25
C GLU A 380 17.70 -14.11 -7.07
N GLU A 381 18.33 -14.65 -8.11
CA GLU A 381 19.74 -15.06 -8.06
C GLU A 381 20.70 -13.87 -7.96
N VAL A 382 20.42 -12.74 -8.62
CA VAL A 382 21.20 -11.51 -8.49
C VAL A 382 21.10 -10.95 -7.05
N GLN A 383 19.91 -10.97 -6.43
CA GLN A 383 19.75 -10.62 -5.01
C GLN A 383 20.49 -11.58 -4.06
N ARG A 384 20.61 -12.87 -4.41
CA ARG A 384 21.46 -13.83 -3.66
C ARG A 384 22.96 -13.55 -3.85
N GLY A 385 23.37 -13.01 -5.00
CA GLY A 385 24.76 -12.66 -5.30
C GLY A 385 25.26 -11.45 -4.54
N GLU A 386 24.43 -10.42 -4.36
CA GLU A 386 24.78 -9.21 -3.61
C GLU A 386 24.73 -9.39 -2.08
N ALA A 387 24.03 -10.41 -1.58
CA ALA A 387 24.03 -10.76 -0.15
C ALA A 387 25.34 -11.44 0.33
N ARG A 388 26.35 -11.60 -0.54
CA ARG A 388 27.72 -12.00 -0.18
C ARG A 388 28.61 -10.79 0.17
N VAL A 389 28.09 -9.80 0.90
CA VAL A 389 28.93 -8.82 1.57
C VAL A 389 29.45 -9.44 2.88
N ARG A 390 30.78 -9.51 3.00
CA ARG A 390 31.57 -10.02 4.14
C ARG A 390 30.95 -9.67 5.49
N LEU A 391 30.41 -10.68 6.18
CA LEU A 391 30.35 -10.67 7.64
C LEU A 391 31.77 -10.93 8.17
N MET A 392 32.51 -9.86 8.46
CA MET A 392 33.65 -9.94 9.37
C MET A 392 33.11 -10.16 10.78
N TRP A 393 33.34 -11.35 11.31
CA TRP A 393 33.14 -11.68 12.71
C TRP A 393 34.18 -10.94 13.55
N PRO A 394 33.82 -10.23 14.63
CA PRO A 394 34.78 -9.91 15.67
C PRO A 394 35.00 -11.17 16.51
N ALA A 395 36.23 -11.65 16.52
CA ALA A 395 36.74 -12.44 17.62
C ALA A 395 36.73 -11.53 18.86
N ASP A 396 35.87 -11.82 19.82
CA ASP A 396 36.22 -11.90 21.23
C ASP A 396 34.98 -12.19 22.09
N GLY A 397 35.20 -12.98 23.13
CA GLY A 397 34.22 -13.80 23.81
C GLY A 397 33.19 -13.06 24.65
N PHE A 398 32.03 -13.70 24.81
CA PHE A 398 31.17 -13.52 25.97
C PHE A 398 30.81 -14.87 26.57
N VAL A 399 31.09 -15.00 27.86
CA VAL A 399 30.76 -16.13 28.73
C VAL A 399 29.34 -15.91 29.26
N LEU A 400 28.42 -16.81 28.93
CA LEU A 400 27.15 -16.96 29.65
C LEU A 400 27.40 -17.89 30.84
N ARG A 401 27.32 -17.33 32.06
CA ARG A 401 27.01 -18.14 33.25
C ARG A 401 25.50 -18.36 33.27
N LEU A 402 25.14 -19.62 33.56
CA LEU A 402 23.80 -20.15 33.71
C LEU A 402 22.91 -19.31 34.64
#